data_AF-A0A6J4RGF9-F1
#
_entry.id   AF-A0A6J4RGF9-F1
#
_cell.length_a   1.000
_cell.length_b   1.000
_cell.length_c   1.000
_cell.angle_alpha   90.00
_cell.angle_beta   90.00
_cell.angle_gamma   90.00
#
_symmetry.space_group_name_H-M   'P 1'
#
loop_
_entity.id
_entity.type
_entity.pdbx_description
1 polymer ?
#
loop_
_entity_poly.entity_id
_entity_poly.type
_entity_poly.pdbx_seq_one_letter_code
_entity_poly.pdbx_strand_id
1 'polypeptide(L)'
;MAPATLAGAPPRSRGGWDRDSIIQAIHEWVALHGEPPRAADWNPSSAKWSGQLWRVERYRAGRPDGSPWPALNAAKRPFGGSLTAAIVAAGLEPARPGPRRRADVDPEQAGRAVISPEGRAMVDAALGRARDAG
;
A
#
# COMPACT_ATOMS: atom_id res chain seq x y z
N MET A 1 -18.34 -40.14 21.59
CA MET A 1 -17.24 -39.16 21.41
C MET A 1 -17.56 -38.37 20.15
N ALA A 2 -18.24 -37.24 20.33
CA ALA A 2 -18.72 -36.33 19.29
C ALA A 2 -18.08 -34.94 19.56
N PRO A 3 -18.02 -34.07 18.55
CA PRO A 3 -16.80 -33.35 18.16
C PRO A 3 -16.55 -32.05 18.93
N ALA A 4 -15.28 -31.64 18.95
CA ALA A 4 -14.86 -30.34 19.44
C ALA A 4 -15.32 -29.23 18.48
N THR A 5 -16.40 -28.55 18.86
CA THR A 5 -16.85 -27.30 18.27
C THR A 5 -15.81 -26.20 18.58
N LEU A 6 -15.01 -25.79 17.60
CA LEU A 6 -14.33 -24.49 17.64
C LEU A 6 -15.33 -23.40 17.26
N ALA A 7 -16.26 -23.12 18.16
CA ALA A 7 -17.12 -21.93 18.12
C ALA A 7 -16.39 -20.80 18.84
N GLY A 8 -15.52 -20.10 18.11
CA GLY A 8 -15.08 -18.76 18.44
C GLY A 8 -15.52 -17.84 17.31
N ALA A 9 -16.74 -17.30 17.37
CA ALA A 9 -17.13 -16.24 16.46
C ALA A 9 -16.15 -15.07 16.65
N PRO A 10 -15.48 -14.55 15.60
CA PRO A 10 -14.56 -13.45 15.78
C PRO A 10 -15.35 -12.23 16.28
N PRO A 11 -14.84 -11.48 17.27
CA PRO A 11 -15.49 -10.27 17.71
C PRO A 11 -15.62 -9.32 16.52
N ARG A 12 -16.86 -8.90 16.23
CA ARG A 12 -17.11 -7.78 15.31
C ARG A 12 -16.65 -6.49 15.98
N SER A 13 -15.37 -6.16 15.88
CA SER A 13 -14.85 -4.92 16.45
C SER A 13 -15.28 -3.73 15.59
N ARG A 14 -16.30 -2.99 16.04
CA ARG A 14 -16.49 -1.58 15.68
C ARG A 14 -15.47 -0.70 16.44
N GLY A 15 -14.21 -1.12 16.50
CA GLY A 15 -13.21 -0.52 17.39
C GLY A 15 -11.79 -0.93 17.05
N GLY A 16 -11.29 -0.45 15.90
CA GLY A 16 -9.86 -0.48 15.56
C GLY A 16 -9.33 -1.82 15.07
N TRP A 17 -8.29 -1.74 14.25
CA TRP A 17 -7.46 -2.87 13.87
C TRP A 17 -6.41 -3.07 14.95
N ASP A 18 -6.49 -4.20 15.65
CA ASP A 18 -5.49 -4.66 16.61
C ASP A 18 -4.43 -5.55 15.92
N ARG A 19 -3.48 -6.07 16.70
CA ARG A 19 -2.39 -6.88 16.16
C ARG A 19 -2.89 -8.18 15.54
N ASP A 20 -3.79 -8.89 16.22
CA ASP A 20 -4.26 -10.21 15.81
C ASP A 20 -5.21 -10.15 14.61
N SER A 21 -6.11 -9.17 14.57
CA SER A 21 -7.01 -8.93 13.43
C SER A 21 -6.25 -8.59 12.15
N ILE A 22 -5.11 -7.89 12.26
CA ILE A 22 -4.23 -7.65 11.11
C ILE A 22 -3.52 -8.93 10.67
N ILE A 23 -3.00 -9.74 11.61
CA ILE A 23 -2.39 -11.03 11.26
C ILE A 23 -3.42 -11.93 10.54
N GLN A 24 -4.64 -12.00 11.06
CA GLN A 24 -5.72 -12.73 10.42
C GLN A 24 -6.02 -12.19 9.01
N ALA A 25 -6.11 -10.86 8.84
CA ALA A 25 -6.31 -10.25 7.53
C ALA A 25 -5.15 -10.56 6.55
N ILE A 26 -3.91 -10.63 7.02
CA ILE A 26 -2.78 -11.04 6.17
C ILE A 26 -2.95 -12.48 5.70
N HIS A 27 -3.32 -13.41 6.60
CA HIS A 27 -3.54 -14.81 6.22
C HIS A 27 -4.69 -14.97 5.21
N GLU A 28 -5.80 -14.28 5.43
CA GLU A 28 -6.93 -14.31 4.51
C GLU A 28 -6.58 -13.72 3.15
N TRP A 29 -5.78 -12.64 3.13
CA TRP A 29 -5.28 -12.07 1.89
C TRP A 29 -4.45 -13.09 1.11
N VAL A 30 -3.54 -13.79 1.78
CA VAL A 30 -2.70 -14.83 1.16
C VAL A 30 -3.56 -16.01 0.69
N ALA A 31 -4.55 -16.42 1.45
CA ALA A 31 -5.48 -17.48 1.04
C ALA A 31 -6.25 -17.09 -0.23
N LEU A 32 -6.60 -15.80 -0.39
CA LEU A 32 -7.37 -15.31 -1.53
C LEU A 32 -6.51 -15.00 -2.77
N HIS A 33 -5.29 -14.53 -2.57
CA HIS A 33 -4.46 -13.99 -3.66
C HIS A 33 -3.11 -14.71 -3.86
N GLY A 34 -2.76 -15.65 -2.99
CA GLY A 34 -1.55 -16.47 -3.07
C GLY A 34 -0.24 -15.78 -2.67
N GLU A 35 -0.26 -14.46 -2.42
CA GLU A 35 0.91 -13.69 -2.00
C GLU A 35 0.57 -12.75 -0.83
N PRO A 36 1.52 -12.44 0.06
CA PRO A 36 1.34 -11.43 1.10
C PRO A 36 1.00 -10.04 0.53
N PRO A 37 0.17 -9.24 1.23
CA PRO A 37 -0.23 -7.92 0.76
C PRO A 37 0.96 -6.98 0.70
N ARG A 38 1.04 -6.16 -0.36
CA ARG A 38 1.99 -5.05 -0.46
C ARG A 38 1.34 -3.76 0.04
N ALA A 39 2.16 -2.74 0.21
CA ALA A 39 1.67 -1.43 0.62
C ALA A 39 0.61 -0.85 -0.34
N ALA A 40 0.74 -1.10 -1.64
CA ALA A 40 -0.21 -0.64 -2.65
C ALA A 40 -1.54 -1.42 -2.62
N ASP A 41 -1.54 -2.67 -2.16
CA ASP A 41 -2.76 -3.48 -2.07
C ASP A 41 -3.71 -2.94 -1.00
N TRP A 42 -3.17 -2.43 0.11
CA TRP A 42 -3.96 -1.83 1.20
C TRP A 42 -3.97 -0.30 1.17
N ASN A 43 -3.49 0.31 0.08
CA ASN A 43 -3.52 1.76 -0.14
C ASN A 43 -4.05 2.08 -1.55
N PRO A 44 -5.37 2.27 -1.70
CA PRO A 44 -5.99 2.58 -2.98
C PRO A 44 -5.40 3.82 -3.66
N SER A 45 -5.03 4.85 -2.90
CA SER A 45 -4.41 6.06 -3.44
C SER A 45 -3.05 5.75 -4.05
N SER A 46 -2.19 5.01 -3.35
CA SER A 46 -0.88 4.61 -3.87
C SER A 46 -0.98 3.71 -5.10
N ALA A 47 -1.94 2.78 -5.11
CA ALA A 47 -2.23 1.95 -6.29
C ALA A 47 -2.67 2.78 -7.51
N LYS A 48 -3.56 3.77 -7.31
CA LYS A 48 -3.99 4.69 -8.37
C LYS A 48 -2.83 5.49 -8.94
N TRP A 49 -2.02 6.12 -8.09
CA TRP A 49 -0.86 6.90 -8.51
C TRP A 49 0.18 6.07 -9.27
N SER A 50 0.25 4.76 -8.98
CA SER A 50 1.17 3.85 -9.67
C SER A 50 0.58 3.20 -10.93
N GLY A 51 -0.65 3.55 -11.33
CA GLY A 51 -1.36 2.93 -12.46
C GLY A 51 -1.80 1.48 -12.22
N GLN A 52 -1.78 1.00 -10.96
CA GLN A 52 -2.04 -0.40 -10.61
C GLN A 52 -3.50 -0.59 -10.15
N LEU A 53 -4.44 -0.25 -11.04
CA LEU A 53 -5.87 -0.23 -10.73
C LEU A 53 -6.43 -1.60 -10.30
N TRP A 54 -5.88 -2.70 -10.81
CA TRP A 54 -6.24 -4.06 -10.40
C TRP A 54 -6.04 -4.32 -8.90
N ARG A 55 -5.11 -3.63 -8.24
CA ARG A 55 -4.95 -3.69 -6.78
C ARG A 55 -6.07 -2.99 -6.04
N VAL A 56 -6.57 -1.89 -6.60
CA VAL A 56 -7.72 -1.15 -6.07
C VAL A 56 -8.97 -2.01 -6.12
N GLU A 57 -9.14 -2.79 -7.20
CA GLU A 57 -10.23 -3.74 -7.35
C GLU A 57 -10.16 -4.86 -6.31
N ARG A 58 -8.98 -5.49 -6.12
CA ARG A 58 -8.77 -6.48 -5.05
C ARG A 58 -9.10 -5.92 -3.67
N TYR A 59 -8.63 -4.71 -3.37
CA TYR A 59 -8.93 -4.04 -2.10
C TYR A 59 -10.43 -3.79 -1.92
N ARG A 60 -11.13 -3.38 -2.98
CA ARG A 60 -12.57 -3.07 -2.94
C ARG A 60 -13.46 -4.30 -2.93
N ALA A 61 -12.98 -5.43 -3.44
CA ALA A 61 -13.69 -6.70 -3.38
C ALA A 61 -13.97 -7.15 -1.93
N GLY A 62 -13.15 -6.67 -0.98
CA GLY A 62 -13.34 -6.95 0.45
C GLY A 62 -12.83 -8.32 0.85
N ARG A 63 -12.98 -8.62 2.14
CA ARG A 63 -12.62 -9.89 2.77
C ARG A 63 -13.69 -10.95 2.47
N PRO A 64 -13.37 -12.26 2.63
CA PRO A 64 -14.33 -13.34 2.38
C PRO A 64 -15.63 -13.24 3.20
N ASP A 65 -15.59 -12.61 4.37
CA ASP A 65 -16.75 -12.37 5.23
C ASP A 65 -17.56 -11.12 4.85
N GLY A 66 -17.20 -10.44 3.75
CA GLY A 66 -17.79 -9.19 3.30
C GLY A 66 -17.31 -7.94 4.06
N SER A 67 -16.38 -8.09 5.01
CA SER A 67 -15.79 -6.95 5.72
C SER A 67 -14.70 -6.25 4.88
N PRO A 68 -14.39 -4.97 5.12
CA PRO A 68 -13.32 -4.30 4.39
C PRO A 68 -11.94 -4.82 4.82
N TRP A 69 -10.98 -4.80 3.89
CA TRP A 69 -9.56 -4.93 4.23
C TRP A 69 -9.08 -3.75 5.09
N PRO A 70 -8.07 -3.93 5.95
CA PRO A 70 -7.46 -2.83 6.67
C PRO A 70 -6.83 -1.82 5.70
N ALA A 71 -7.01 -0.53 5.96
CA ALA A 71 -6.20 0.48 5.32
C ALA A 71 -4.73 0.34 5.77
N LEU A 72 -3.79 0.65 4.88
CA LEU A 72 -2.35 0.49 5.13
C LEU A 72 -1.88 1.06 6.47
N ASN A 73 -2.33 2.26 6.85
CA ASN A 73 -1.91 2.89 8.10
C ASN A 73 -2.50 2.19 9.34
N ALA A 74 -3.71 1.63 9.22
CA ALA A 74 -4.30 0.83 10.28
C ALA A 74 -3.53 -0.48 10.46
N ALA A 75 -3.14 -1.12 9.36
CA ALA A 75 -2.36 -2.35 9.38
C ALA A 75 -0.98 -2.22 10.02
N LYS A 76 -0.28 -1.11 9.77
CA LYS A 76 1.08 -0.90 10.26
C LYS A 76 1.16 -0.44 11.71
N ARG A 77 0.11 0.22 12.21
CA ARG A 77 0.10 0.91 13.51
C ARG A 77 0.40 -0.03 14.69
N PRO A 78 -0.15 -1.25 14.78
CA PRO A 78 0.21 -2.22 15.84
C PRO A 78 1.64 -2.78 15.74
N PHE A 79 2.36 -2.50 14.65
CA PHE A 79 3.67 -3.07 14.32
C PHE A 79 4.72 -1.98 14.10
N GLY A 80 4.64 -0.89 14.88
CA GLY A 80 5.62 0.19 14.85
C GLY A 80 5.71 0.92 13.51
N GLY A 81 4.64 0.93 12.73
CA GLY A 81 4.62 1.59 11.42
C GLY A 81 5.18 0.75 10.27
N SER A 82 5.38 -0.56 10.46
CA SER A 82 5.94 -1.45 9.43
C SER A 82 4.97 -2.55 8.99
N LEU A 83 4.67 -2.60 7.69
CA LEU A 83 3.86 -3.69 7.12
C LEU A 83 4.68 -4.97 7.03
N THR A 84 5.98 -4.85 6.75
CA THR A 84 6.93 -5.96 6.78
C THR A 84 6.94 -6.64 8.15
N ALA A 85 6.93 -5.87 9.23
CA ALA A 85 6.87 -6.42 10.59
C ALA A 85 5.54 -7.16 10.85
N ALA A 86 4.43 -6.67 10.30
CA ALA A 86 3.15 -7.37 10.36
C ALA A 86 3.15 -8.69 9.60
N ILE A 87 3.74 -8.72 8.39
CA ILE A 87 3.85 -9.93 7.57
C ILE A 87 4.75 -10.97 8.23
N VAL A 88 5.91 -10.55 8.78
CA VAL A 88 6.79 -11.44 9.55
C VAL A 88 6.10 -11.96 10.81
N ALA A 89 5.33 -11.13 11.51
CA ALA A 89 4.55 -11.55 12.67
C ALA A 89 3.44 -12.56 12.31
N ALA A 90 2.95 -12.54 11.07
CA ALA A 90 2.06 -13.56 10.53
C ALA A 90 2.80 -14.84 10.08
N GLY A 91 4.11 -14.95 10.32
CA GLY A 91 4.91 -16.11 9.93
C GLY A 91 5.11 -16.24 8.43
N LEU A 92 5.00 -15.14 7.69
CA LEU A 92 5.10 -15.11 6.24
C LEU A 92 6.35 -14.32 5.80
N GLU A 93 6.88 -14.69 4.65
CA GLU A 93 7.97 -13.95 4.02
C GLU A 93 7.42 -12.73 3.26
N PRO A 94 7.92 -11.51 3.52
CA PRO A 94 7.51 -10.31 2.79
C PRO A 94 7.71 -10.46 1.29
N ALA A 95 6.70 -10.05 0.50
CA ALA A 95 6.84 -9.98 -0.95
C ALA A 95 8.07 -9.14 -1.30
N ARG A 96 8.97 -9.69 -2.12
CA ARG A 96 10.17 -8.98 -2.55
C ARG A 96 9.77 -7.63 -3.14
N PRO A 97 10.47 -6.54 -2.81
CA PRO A 97 10.26 -5.26 -3.49
C PRO A 97 10.35 -5.51 -4.99
N GLY A 98 9.26 -5.23 -5.72
CA GLY A 98 9.33 -5.21 -7.17
C GLY A 98 10.36 -4.17 -7.61
N PRO A 99 10.89 -4.26 -8.84
CA PRO A 99 11.79 -3.23 -9.37
C PRO A 99 11.18 -1.86 -9.10
N ARG A 100 11.94 -0.95 -8.47
CA ARG A 100 11.51 0.44 -8.35
C ARG A 100 11.36 0.97 -9.77
N ARG A 101 10.12 1.12 -10.24
CA ARG A 101 9.85 1.83 -11.48
C ARG A 101 10.35 3.26 -11.25
N ARG A 102 11.51 3.62 -11.84
CA ARG A 102 11.63 5.00 -12.35
C ARG A 102 10.37 5.16 -13.17
N ALA A 103 9.55 6.15 -12.82
CA ALA A 103 8.24 6.37 -13.41
C ALA A 103 8.29 6.02 -14.90
N ASP A 104 7.40 5.12 -15.34
CA ASP A 104 7.11 5.02 -16.77
C ASP A 104 6.58 6.40 -17.14
N VAL A 105 7.49 7.25 -17.62
CA VAL A 105 7.15 8.54 -18.20
C VAL A 105 6.51 8.15 -19.52
N ASP A 106 5.21 8.36 -19.62
CA ASP A 106 4.52 8.28 -20.89
C ASP A 106 5.27 9.22 -21.86
N PRO A 107 5.89 8.71 -22.94
CA PRO A 107 6.72 9.53 -23.82
C PRO A 107 5.90 10.58 -24.56
N GLU A 108 4.59 10.36 -24.72
CA GLU A 108 3.65 11.33 -25.30
C GLU A 108 3.39 12.49 -24.34
N GLN A 109 3.31 12.21 -23.04
CA GLN A 109 3.16 13.22 -21.99
C GLN A 109 4.49 13.96 -21.70
N ALA A 110 5.63 13.28 -21.87
CA ALA A 110 6.97 13.88 -21.78
C ALA A 110 7.21 14.94 -22.87
N GLY A 111 6.65 14.74 -24.06
CA GLY A 111 6.75 15.69 -25.17
C GLY A 111 5.96 16.99 -24.96
N ARG A 112 4.95 17.00 -24.07
CA ARG A 112 4.15 18.19 -23.76
C ARG A 112 4.79 19.12 -22.73
N ALA A 113 5.72 18.62 -21.92
CA ALA A 113 6.46 19.42 -20.96
C ALA A 113 7.71 20.06 -21.61
N VAL A 114 7.50 20.83 -22.69
CA VAL A 114 8.52 21.78 -23.13
C VAL A 114 8.51 22.91 -22.11
N ILE A 115 9.50 22.93 -21.21
CA ILE A 115 9.78 24.12 -20.41
C ILE A 115 10.07 25.23 -21.44
N SER A 116 9.16 26.18 -21.56
CA SER A 116 9.36 27.35 -22.42
C SER A 116 10.70 28.01 -22.09
N PRO A 117 11.39 28.63 -23.05
CA PRO A 117 12.68 29.31 -22.81
C PRO A 117 12.64 30.24 -21.59
N GLU A 118 11.49 30.91 -21.42
CA GLU A 118 11.19 31.79 -20.29
C GLU A 118 11.08 31.05 -18.94
N GLY A 119 10.44 29.88 -18.93
CA GLY A 119 10.39 29.01 -17.75
C GLY A 119 11.77 28.48 -17.36
N ARG A 120 12.65 28.20 -18.33
CA ARG A 120 14.02 27.79 -18.06
C ARG A 120 14.83 28.93 -17.42
N ALA A 121 14.68 30.14 -17.96
CA ALA A 121 15.32 31.34 -17.42
C ALA A 121 14.86 31.65 -15.98
N MET A 122 13.58 31.45 -15.66
CA MET A 122 13.07 31.63 -14.29
C MET A 122 13.69 30.64 -13.29
N VAL A 123 13.89 29.39 -13.70
CA VAL A 123 14.49 28.36 -12.83
C VAL A 123 15.98 28.61 -12.63
N ASP A 124 16.71 28.98 -13.68
CA ASP A 124 18.13 29.36 -13.57
C ASP A 124 18.33 30.63 -12.71
N ALA A 125 17.44 31.62 -12.85
CA ALA A 125 17.46 32.82 -12.00
C ALA A 125 17.09 32.54 -10.53
N ALA A 126 16.26 31.53 -10.26
CA ALA A 126 15.97 31.08 -8.90
C ALA A 126 17.16 30.33 -8.29
N LEU A 127 17.85 29.51 -9.08
CA LEU A 127 19.03 28.76 -8.63
C LEU A 127 20.23 29.67 -8.37
N GLY A 128 20.42 30.72 -9.18
CA GLY A 128 21.45 31.74 -8.96
C GLY A 128 21.25 32.49 -7.64
N ARG A 129 20.02 32.95 -7.37
CA ARG A 129 19.68 33.64 -6.12
C ARG A 129 19.89 32.79 -4.87
N ALA A 130 19.70 31.47 -4.97
CA ALA A 130 19.98 30.56 -3.86
C ALA A 130 21.49 30.36 -3.59
N ARG A 131 22.34 30.64 -4.59
CA ARG A 131 23.79 30.46 -4.50
C ARG A 131 24.51 31.71 -4.00
N ASP A 132 23.95 32.89 -4.26
CA ASP A 132 24.46 34.18 -3.78
C ASP A 132 24.00 34.52 -2.34
N ALA A 133 23.07 33.74 -1.78
CA ALA A 133 22.51 33.94 -0.44
C ALA A 133 23.19 33.10 0.66
N GLY A 134 24.35 32.50 0.39
CA GLY A 134 25.19 31.77 1.35
C GLY A 134 26.60 32.35 1.40
#